data_AF-D8EXF2-F1
#
_entry.id   AF-D8EXF2-F1
#
_cell.length_a   1.000
_cell.length_b   1.000
_cell.length_c   1.000
_cell.angle_alpha   90.00
_cell.angle_beta   90.00
_cell.angle_gamma   90.00
#
_symmetry.space_group_name_H-M   'P 1'
#
loop_
_entity.id
_entity.type
_entity.pdbx_description
1 polymer ?
#
loop_
_entity_poly.entity_id
_entity_poly.type
_entity_poly.pdbx_seq_one_letter_code
_entity_poly.pdbx_strand_id
1 'polypeptide(L)'
;MAMSIDIEKLITDMKDAASQVINQDVTVLRGFSERQLKALAKQADLVASGVISGDIDEDLRDFFLDALEDMALNFAKTLRGLLMVTIEKVWNAIVRVLWGAIGAATGIDLAAPSAN
;
A
#
# COMPACT_ATOMS: atom_id res chain seq x y z
N MET A 1 21.50 20.63 29.47
CA MET A 1 20.23 21.06 30.09
C MET A 1 19.13 20.22 29.46
N ALA A 2 18.28 19.56 30.26
CA ALA A 2 17.13 18.84 29.72
C ALA A 2 16.19 19.85 29.07
N MET A 3 15.96 19.71 27.77
CA MET A 3 15.03 20.54 27.03
C MET A 3 13.65 19.90 27.17
N SER A 4 12.64 20.65 27.62
CA SER A 4 11.28 20.13 27.65
C SER A 4 10.77 19.92 26.23
N ILE A 5 10.10 18.80 25.99
CA ILE A 5 9.49 18.50 24.68
C ILE A 5 8.31 19.46 24.47
N ASP A 6 8.32 20.17 23.35
CA ASP A 6 7.16 20.92 22.85
C ASP A 6 6.15 19.93 22.26
N ILE A 7 5.02 19.76 22.95
CA ILE A 7 4.00 18.77 22.61
C ILE A 7 3.26 19.16 21.32
N GLU A 8 3.00 20.44 21.07
CA GLU A 8 2.29 20.88 19.86
C GLU A 8 3.16 20.68 18.62
N LYS A 9 4.45 21.01 18.73
CA LYS A 9 5.41 20.73 17.68
C LYS A 9 5.55 19.22 17.44
N LEU A 10 5.69 18.42 18.49
CA LEU A 10 5.82 16.96 18.34
C LEU A 10 4.61 16.33 17.64
N ILE A 11 3.40 16.77 17.98
CA ILE A 11 2.18 16.32 17.29
C ILE A 11 2.22 16.68 15.80
N THR A 12 2.68 17.89 15.47
CA THR A 12 2.80 18.36 14.09
C THR A 12 3.84 17.53 13.32
N ASP A 13 5.03 17.35 13.88
CA ASP A 13 6.11 16.56 13.27
C ASP A 13 5.68 15.10 13.01
N MET A 14 4.93 14.48 13.93
CA MET A 14 4.39 13.14 13.73
C MET A 14 3.35 13.09 12.60
N LYS A 15 2.44 14.07 12.53
CA LYS A 15 1.43 14.17 11.46
C LYS A 15 2.09 14.35 10.10
N ASP A 16 3.11 15.20 10.02
CA ASP A 16 3.83 15.47 8.78
C ASP A 16 4.58 14.23 8.30
N ALA A 17 5.31 13.55 9.20
CA ALA A 17 6.02 12.32 8.88
C ALA A 17 5.08 11.21 8.38
N ALA A 18 3.93 11.02 9.05
CA ALA A 18 2.93 10.06 8.62
C ALA A 18 2.32 10.45 7.25
N SER A 19 1.97 11.72 7.06
CA SER A 19 1.34 12.22 5.83
C SER A 19 2.28 12.10 4.63
N GLN A 20 3.58 12.35 4.82
CA GLN A 20 4.58 12.20 3.77
C GLN A 20 4.62 10.76 3.24
N VAL A 21 4.66 9.77 4.14
CA VAL A 21 4.65 8.35 3.77
C VAL A 21 3.36 7.99 3.04
N ILE A 22 2.20 8.39 3.59
CA ILE A 22 0.90 8.09 3.00
C ILE A 22 0.79 8.67 1.59
N ASN A 23 1.15 9.94 1.39
CA ASN A 23 1.04 10.60 0.08
C ASN A 23 1.93 9.95 -0.98
N GLN A 24 3.14 9.55 -0.60
CA GLN A 24 4.06 8.84 -1.49
C GLN A 24 3.48 7.48 -1.90
N ASP A 25 3.07 6.67 -0.94
CA ASP A 25 2.60 5.31 -1.21
C ASP A 25 1.23 5.30 -1.90
N VAL A 26 0.30 6.20 -1.57
CA VAL A 26 -1.00 6.35 -2.26
C VAL A 26 -0.82 6.60 -3.75
N THR A 27 0.18 7.40 -4.14
CA THR A 27 0.47 7.68 -5.55
C THR A 27 0.91 6.40 -6.28
N VAL A 28 1.77 5.60 -5.66
CA VAL A 28 2.22 4.31 -6.21
C VAL A 28 1.05 3.32 -6.29
N LEU A 29 0.25 3.21 -5.23
CA LEU A 29 -0.92 2.34 -5.14
C LEU A 29 -1.96 2.69 -6.19
N ARG A 30 -2.20 3.98 -6.45
CA ARG A 30 -3.14 4.44 -7.49
C ARG A 30 -2.69 3.96 -8.87
N GLY A 31 -1.43 4.20 -9.23
CA GLY A 31 -0.90 3.75 -10.52
C GLY A 31 -0.89 2.23 -10.69
N PHE A 32 -0.60 1.48 -9.62
CA PHE A 32 -0.75 0.02 -9.62
C PHE A 32 -2.20 -0.39 -9.89
N SER A 33 -3.14 0.19 -9.13
CA SER A 33 -4.56 -0.16 -9.21
C SER A 33 -5.14 0.12 -10.59
N GLU A 34 -4.85 1.29 -11.17
CA GLU A 34 -5.28 1.64 -12.52
C GLU A 34 -4.79 0.64 -13.57
N ARG A 35 -3.51 0.22 -13.50
CA ARG A 35 -2.96 -0.77 -14.44
C ARG A 35 -3.62 -2.14 -14.30
N GLN A 36 -3.78 -2.62 -13.08
CA GLN A 36 -4.37 -3.95 -12.82
C GLN A 36 -5.85 -4.00 -13.20
N LEU A 37 -6.62 -2.97 -12.85
CA LEU A 37 -8.03 -2.87 -13.22
C LEU A 37 -8.21 -2.78 -14.75
N LYS A 38 -7.34 -2.04 -15.45
CA LYS A 38 -7.32 -2.01 -16.91
C LYS A 38 -7.03 -3.39 -17.52
N ALA A 39 -6.10 -4.15 -16.94
CA ALA A 39 -5.78 -5.50 -17.39
C ALA A 39 -6.96 -6.46 -17.18
N LEU A 40 -7.61 -6.41 -16.00
CA LEU A 40 -8.82 -7.20 -15.71
C LEU A 40 -9.94 -6.87 -16.69
N ALA A 41 -10.20 -5.59 -16.95
CA ALA A 41 -11.21 -5.17 -17.91
C ALA A 41 -10.89 -5.68 -19.33
N LYS A 42 -9.61 -5.63 -19.74
CA LYS A 42 -9.23 -6.16 -21.05
C LYS A 42 -9.35 -7.68 -21.12
N GLN A 43 -9.04 -8.39 -20.05
CA GLN A 43 -9.21 -9.84 -19.99
C GLN A 43 -10.70 -10.22 -20.08
N ALA A 44 -11.58 -9.49 -19.38
CA ALA A 44 -13.02 -9.70 -19.48
C ALA A 44 -13.54 -9.49 -20.92
N ASP A 45 -13.08 -8.44 -21.61
CA ASP A 45 -13.39 -8.16 -23.01
C ASP A 45 -12.92 -9.29 -23.96
N LEU A 46 -11.73 -9.84 -23.71
CA LEU A 46 -11.21 -10.97 -24.48
C LEU A 46 -12.05 -12.24 -24.28
N VAL A 47 -12.43 -12.54 -23.03
CA VAL A 47 -13.30 -13.70 -22.74
C VAL A 47 -14.66 -13.51 -23.40
N ALA A 48 -15.27 -12.33 -23.26
CA ALA A 48 -16.56 -12.03 -23.89
C ALA A 48 -16.48 -12.17 -25.42
N SER A 49 -15.43 -11.64 -26.04
CA SER A 49 -15.23 -11.73 -27.49
C SER A 49 -15.05 -13.17 -27.95
N GLY A 50 -14.26 -13.98 -27.23
CA GLY A 50 -14.05 -15.40 -27.55
C GLY A 50 -15.32 -16.23 -27.41
N VAL A 51 -16.18 -15.93 -26.43
CA VAL A 51 -17.49 -16.57 -26.30
C VAL A 51 -18.42 -16.21 -27.47
N ILE A 52 -18.42 -14.94 -27.89
CA ILE A 52 -19.25 -14.47 -29.02
C ILE A 52 -18.78 -15.07 -30.35
N SER A 53 -17.46 -15.17 -30.58
CA SER A 53 -16.90 -15.75 -31.81
C SER A 53 -17.03 -17.27 -31.86
N GLY A 54 -17.22 -17.92 -30.70
CA GLY A 54 -17.21 -19.38 -30.57
C GLY A 54 -15.81 -19.97 -30.38
N ASP A 55 -14.78 -19.13 -30.23
CA ASP A 55 -13.41 -19.58 -29.89
C ASP A 55 -13.33 -20.10 -28.44
N ILE A 56 -14.24 -19.66 -27.58
CA ILE A 56 -14.46 -20.19 -26.24
C ILE A 56 -15.83 -20.86 -26.23
N ASP A 57 -15.82 -22.19 -26.26
CA ASP A 57 -17.01 -23.02 -26.17
C ASP A 57 -17.54 -23.13 -24.73
N GLU A 58 -18.63 -23.88 -24.55
CA GLU A 58 -19.30 -24.04 -23.26
C GLU A 58 -18.41 -24.76 -22.25
N ASP A 59 -17.61 -25.73 -22.69
CA ASP A 59 -16.71 -26.52 -21.83
C ASP A 59 -15.54 -25.67 -21.31
N LEU A 60 -15.06 -24.71 -22.09
CA LEU A 60 -13.97 -23.82 -21.70
C LEU A 60 -14.42 -22.56 -20.96
N ARG A 61 -15.71 -22.21 -21.01
CA ARG A 61 -16.23 -20.95 -20.45
C ARG A 61 -15.93 -20.83 -18.95
N ASP A 62 -16.27 -21.85 -18.17
CA ASP A 62 -16.10 -21.81 -16.71
C ASP A 62 -14.62 -21.67 -16.34
N PHE A 63 -13.73 -22.37 -17.06
CA PHE A 63 -12.29 -22.23 -16.87
C PHE A 63 -11.80 -20.78 -17.04
N PHE A 64 -12.28 -20.07 -18.07
CA PHE A 64 -11.88 -18.68 -18.30
C PHE A 64 -12.51 -17.71 -17.28
N LEU A 65 -13.73 -17.98 -16.82
CA LEU A 65 -14.40 -17.16 -15.80
C LEU A 65 -13.74 -17.34 -14.43
N ASP A 66 -13.43 -18.56 -14.03
CA ASP A 66 -12.70 -18.87 -12.80
C ASP A 66 -11.32 -18.20 -12.80
N ALA A 67 -10.60 -18.26 -13.93
CA ALA A 67 -9.32 -17.59 -14.08
C ALA A 67 -9.45 -16.05 -13.93
N LEU A 68 -10.52 -15.45 -14.43
CA LEU A 68 -10.78 -14.01 -14.26
C LEU A 68 -11.10 -13.66 -12.79
N GLU A 69 -11.84 -14.51 -12.09
CA GLU A 69 -12.08 -14.36 -10.64
C GLU A 69 -10.78 -14.46 -9.85
N ASP A 70 -9.93 -15.44 -10.14
CA ASP A 70 -8.62 -15.60 -9.52
C ASP A 70 -7.71 -14.38 -9.75
N MET A 71 -7.73 -13.80 -10.96
CA MET A 71 -7.00 -12.56 -11.24
C MET A 71 -7.49 -11.40 -10.37
N ALA A 72 -8.82 -11.25 -10.20
CA ALA A 72 -9.39 -10.22 -9.34
C ALA A 72 -9.03 -10.44 -7.86
N LEU A 73 -9.07 -11.68 -7.39
CA LEU A 73 -8.66 -12.06 -6.04
C LEU A 73 -7.17 -11.76 -5.80
N ASN A 74 -6.31 -12.09 -6.76
CA ASN A 74 -4.87 -11.83 -6.68
C ASN A 74 -4.55 -10.33 -6.70
N PHE A 75 -5.30 -9.53 -7.46
CA PHE A 75 -5.24 -8.07 -7.37
C PHE A 75 -5.54 -7.60 -5.93
N ALA A 76 -6.64 -8.05 -5.33
CA ALA A 76 -7.03 -7.66 -3.97
C ALA A 76 -5.98 -8.08 -2.91
N LYS A 77 -5.45 -9.31 -3.02
CA LYS A 77 -4.37 -9.81 -2.14
C LYS A 77 -3.10 -8.95 -2.26
N THR A 78 -2.73 -8.58 -3.48
CA THR A 78 -1.56 -7.73 -3.73
C THR A 78 -1.76 -6.33 -3.13
N LEU A 79 -2.94 -5.73 -3.34
CA LEU A 79 -3.29 -4.43 -2.77
C LEU A 79 -3.19 -4.46 -1.24
N ARG A 80 -3.70 -5.52 -0.59
CA ARG A 80 -3.56 -5.72 0.86
C ARG A 80 -2.09 -5.76 1.30
N GLY A 81 -1.24 -6.49 0.58
CA GLY A 81 0.18 -6.57 0.87
C GLY A 81 0.88 -5.21 0.79
N LEU A 82 0.58 -4.43 -0.25
CA LEU A 82 1.14 -3.09 -0.40
C LEU A 82 0.66 -2.14 0.71
N LEU A 83 -0.60 -2.22 1.12
CA LEU A 83 -1.13 -1.41 2.23
C LEU A 83 -0.46 -1.76 3.58
N MET A 84 -0.17 -3.04 3.83
CA MET A 84 0.56 -3.44 5.04
C MET A 84 1.95 -2.78 5.11
N VAL A 85 2.67 -2.77 3.98
CA VAL A 85 3.97 -2.08 3.89
C VAL A 85 3.82 -0.57 4.16
N THR A 86 2.79 0.09 3.63
CA THR A 86 2.53 1.50 3.93
C THR A 86 2.29 1.74 5.41
N ILE A 87 1.50 0.88 6.07
CA ILE A 87 1.23 0.97 7.52
C ILE A 87 2.54 0.83 8.32
N GLU A 88 3.39 -0.13 7.96
CA GLU A 88 4.69 -0.33 8.61
C GLU A 88 5.60 0.89 8.45
N LYS A 89 5.66 1.49 7.26
CA LYS A 89 6.43 2.73 7.02
C LYS A 89 5.90 3.90 7.84
N VAL A 90 4.57 4.06 7.94
CA VAL A 90 3.96 5.13 8.75
C VAL A 90 4.34 4.95 10.22
N TRP A 91 4.22 3.73 10.74
CA TRP A 91 4.65 3.41 12.10
C TRP A 91 6.13 3.75 12.32
N ASN A 92 7.01 3.31 11.44
CA ASN A 92 8.44 3.60 11.51
C ASN A 92 8.73 5.11 11.49
N ALA A 93 8.03 5.87 10.64
CA ALA A 93 8.18 7.31 10.55
C ALA A 93 7.79 8.01 11.85
N ILE A 94 6.66 7.63 12.45
CA ILE A 94 6.20 8.18 13.74
C ILE A 94 7.19 7.84 14.87
N VAL A 95 7.65 6.58 14.97
CA VAL A 95 8.59 6.19 16.02
C VAL A 95 9.91 6.93 15.89
N ARG A 96 10.41 7.16 14.67
CA ARG A 96 11.61 7.99 14.43
C ARG A 96 11.47 9.40 14.98
N VAL A 97 10.32 10.04 14.74
CA VAL A 97 10.04 11.38 15.28
C VAL A 97 10.05 11.36 16.81
N LEU A 98 9.37 10.39 17.42
CA LEU A 98 9.34 10.23 18.88
C LEU A 98 10.74 10.02 19.47
N TRP A 99 11.53 9.13 18.87
CA TRP A 99 12.87 8.80 19.34
C TRP A 99 13.81 9.99 19.19
N GLY A 100 13.71 10.73 18.08
CA GLY A 100 14.46 11.98 17.87
C GLY A 100 14.14 13.02 18.94
N ALA A 101 12.86 13.20 19.28
CA ALA A 101 12.45 14.14 20.32
C ALA A 101 12.96 13.72 21.72
N ILE A 102 12.85 12.45 22.07
CA ILE A 102 13.35 11.93 23.35
C ILE A 102 14.88 12.04 23.41
N GLY A 103 15.59 11.68 22.34
CA GLY A 103 17.04 11.77 22.28
C GLY A 103 17.54 13.22 22.39
N ALA A 104 16.88 14.17 21.74
CA ALA A 104 17.19 15.59 21.87
C ALA A 104 16.95 16.13 23.30
N ALA A 105 15.91 15.65 23.99
CA ALA A 105 15.57 16.09 25.34
C ALA A 105 16.48 15.49 26.42
N THR A 106 16.87 14.22 26.25
CA THR A 106 17.54 13.41 27.28
C THR A 106 19.03 13.19 27.02
N GLY A 107 19.50 13.36 25.79
CA GLY A 107 20.84 12.99 25.35
C GLY A 107 21.04 11.49 25.15
N ILE A 108 19.98 10.67 25.27
CA ILE A 108 20.05 9.22 25.01
C ILE A 108 19.99 8.98 23.51
N ASP A 109 20.92 8.17 22.98
CA ASP A 109 20.84 7.69 21.61
C ASP A 109 19.89 6.48 21.54
N LEU A 110 18.76 6.64 20.84
CA LEU A 110 17.76 5.59 20.70
C LEU A 110 17.75 5.10 19.26
N ALA A 111 18.05 3.81 19.07
CA ALA A 111 17.92 3.17 17.77
C ALA A 111 16.45 3.16 17.33
N ALA A 112 16.14 3.88 16.26
CA ALA A 112 14.83 3.83 15.65
C ALA A 112 14.58 2.45 15.01
N PRO A 113 13.31 2.03 14.86
CA PRO A 113 12.99 0.80 14.18
C PRO A 113 13.58 0.74 12.77
N SER A 114 14.32 -0.33 12.50
CA SER A 114 14.61 -0.82 11.16
C SER A 114 13.71 -2.01 10.90
N ALA A 115 12.66 -1.82 10.09
CA ALA A 115 11.95 -2.94 9.48
C ALA A 115 12.45 -3.09 8.03
N ASN A 116 12.60 -4.35 7.61
CA ASN A 116 13.07 -4.80 6.30
C ASN A 116 12.29 -4.19 5.13
#